data_AF-A0A7J2ZEF1-F1
#
_entry.id   AF-A0A7J2ZEF1-F1
#
_cell.length_a   1.000
_cell.length_b   1.000
_cell.length_c   1.000
_cell.angle_alpha   90.00
_cell.angle_beta   90.00
_cell.angle_gamma   90.00
#
_symmetry.space_group_name_H-M   'P 1'
#
loop_
_entity.id
_entity.type
_entity.pdbx_description
1 polymer ?
#
loop_
_entity_poly.entity_id
_entity_poly.type
_entity_poly.pdbx_seq_one_letter_code
_entity_poly.pdbx_strand_id
1 'polypeptide(L)'
;MKKIIIGLLLISLMLCGCTVTGGQMTVTPACSSGAVSPGFETYWMNWQGLSFLAASTVFLLAAFVYTLGHVLIHQKVIMWAKQQMEEAILAMAITLFVIGFVSFLCTLDLNTLGIDTGCTGANCNLVNVAFGRLSSFYTVIMRGFATVLMLNSFMSNAATMTVGKAFGVGPVFTPLAVFGDVSQSLTAAIIVLMTSAIMVLTQMILLKMTESLFVILFPIGVLLRSFGATRGFGGGLIALSIGFFFFYPLLAVLFYGAVLGDVELTYSGMASSFENAGLSPASTEWVTGNPILELLAGFVGKTIVGAIFMPLVMFMILVSFVKGLSYALGEEVDVSNLTRLI
;
A
#
# COMPACT_ATOMS: atom_id res chain seq x y z
N MET A 1 -2.94 -35.20 8.19
CA MET A 1 -3.52 -33.96 8.78
C MET A 1 -3.13 -33.71 10.24
N LYS A 2 -3.35 -34.62 11.21
CA LYS A 2 -3.00 -34.39 12.64
C LYS A 2 -1.56 -33.90 12.91
N LYS A 3 -0.55 -34.46 12.22
CA LYS A 3 0.86 -34.05 12.39
C LYS A 3 1.15 -32.63 11.86
N ILE A 4 0.45 -32.19 10.82
CA ILE A 4 0.61 -30.86 10.21
C ILE A 4 -0.01 -29.79 11.12
N ILE A 5 -1.17 -30.08 11.71
CA ILE A 5 -1.85 -29.18 12.65
C ILE A 5 -0.99 -28.98 13.91
N ILE A 6 -0.39 -30.05 14.45
CA ILE A 6 0.50 -29.96 15.61
C ILE A 6 1.77 -29.15 15.28
N GLY A 7 2.34 -29.31 14.09
CA GLY A 7 3.48 -28.51 13.63
C GLY A 7 3.16 -27.01 13.53
N LEU A 8 2.01 -26.66 12.94
CA LEU A 8 1.54 -25.27 12.83
C LEU A 8 1.26 -24.63 14.20
N LEU A 9 0.69 -25.40 15.13
CA LEU A 9 0.42 -24.95 16.51
C LEU A 9 1.70 -24.71 17.30
N LEU A 10 2.72 -25.58 17.15
CA LEU A 10 4.03 -25.42 17.78
C LEU A 10 4.80 -24.21 17.23
N ILE A 11 4.78 -24.01 15.90
CA ILE A 11 5.39 -22.84 15.26
C ILE A 11 4.68 -21.55 15.70
N SER A 12 3.34 -21.57 15.78
CA SER A 12 2.57 -20.43 16.31
C SER A 12 2.88 -20.14 17.78
N LEU A 13 3.00 -21.16 18.63
CA LEU A 13 3.39 -21.00 20.04
C LEU A 13 4.82 -20.46 20.20
N MET A 14 5.73 -20.81 19.30
CA MET A 14 7.10 -20.28 19.29
C MET A 14 7.17 -18.84 18.75
N LEU A 15 6.27 -18.45 17.83
CA LEU A 15 6.18 -17.09 17.29
C LEU A 15 5.38 -16.15 18.21
N CYS A 16 4.41 -16.67 18.97
CA CYS A 16 3.75 -15.97 20.07
C CYS A 16 4.66 -15.98 21.30
N GLY A 17 5.80 -15.30 21.21
CA GLY A 17 6.64 -14.93 22.35
C GLY A 17 5.96 -13.91 23.27
N CYS A 18 4.73 -14.18 23.70
CA CYS A 18 4.02 -13.39 24.68
C CYS A 18 4.65 -13.65 26.05
N THR A 19 5.59 -12.79 26.46
CA THR A 19 5.97 -12.67 27.87
C THR A 19 4.76 -12.13 28.63
N VAL A 20 4.00 -13.02 29.28
CA VAL A 20 2.94 -12.64 30.22
C VAL A 20 3.60 -12.11 31.49
N THR A 21 3.92 -10.82 31.49
CA THR A 21 4.37 -10.11 32.70
C THR A 21 3.21 -9.34 33.30
N GLY A 22 2.56 -9.93 34.31
CA GLY A 22 1.74 -9.21 35.29
C GLY A 22 0.30 -8.85 34.88
N GLY A 23 -0.64 -9.79 35.08
CA GLY A 23 -2.04 -9.50 35.47
C GLY A 23 -2.97 -8.80 34.47
N GLN A 24 -2.47 -8.19 33.41
CA GLN A 24 -3.28 -7.62 32.33
C GLN A 24 -2.73 -8.13 30.99
N MET A 25 -3.57 -8.78 30.18
CA MET A 25 -3.31 -8.94 28.75
C MET A 25 -3.44 -7.55 28.10
N THR A 26 -2.46 -6.68 28.33
CA THR A 26 -2.24 -5.54 27.46
C THR A 26 -1.61 -6.10 26.19
N VAL A 27 -2.47 -6.47 25.24
CA VAL A 27 -2.05 -6.62 23.85
C VAL A 27 -1.57 -5.23 23.44
N THR A 28 -0.27 -4.99 23.52
CA THR A 28 0.29 -3.78 22.93
C THR A 28 -0.05 -3.84 21.44
N PRO A 29 -0.68 -2.81 20.87
CA PRO A 29 -1.03 -2.80 19.46
C PRO A 29 0.23 -3.08 18.66
N ALA A 30 0.22 -4.22 17.97
CA ALA A 30 1.31 -4.63 17.13
C ALA A 30 1.46 -3.55 16.06
N CYS A 31 2.51 -2.74 16.18
CA CYS A 31 2.82 -1.61 15.31
C CYS A 31 1.92 -0.35 15.47
N SER A 32 1.69 0.19 16.68
CA SER A 32 1.06 1.52 16.79
C SER A 32 1.89 2.60 16.08
N SER A 33 1.45 3.04 14.91
CA SER A 33 1.95 4.28 14.33
C SER A 33 1.40 5.42 15.19
N GLY A 34 2.28 6.20 15.84
CA GLY A 34 1.91 7.17 16.88
C GLY A 34 1.12 8.41 16.40
N ALA A 35 0.23 8.28 15.41
CA ALA A 35 -0.37 9.44 14.73
C ALA A 35 -1.85 9.29 14.32
N VAL A 36 -2.59 8.26 14.74
CA VAL A 36 -4.03 8.15 14.45
C VAL A 36 -4.87 8.52 15.68
N SER A 37 -6.03 9.13 15.45
CA SER A 37 -6.81 9.78 16.51
C SER A 37 -7.36 8.77 17.55
N PRO A 38 -7.37 9.15 18.85
CA PRO A 38 -7.56 8.21 19.97
C PRO A 38 -8.95 7.55 20.08
N GLY A 39 -9.94 7.98 19.29
CA GLY A 39 -11.33 7.52 19.43
C GLY A 39 -11.64 6.19 18.72
N PHE A 40 -11.10 5.97 17.52
CA PHE A 40 -11.41 4.78 16.71
C PHE A 40 -10.49 3.61 17.05
N GLU A 41 -9.23 3.87 17.41
CA GLU A 41 -8.26 2.81 17.71
C GLU A 41 -8.62 2.02 18.97
N THR A 42 -9.13 2.66 20.03
CA THR A 42 -9.30 1.99 21.34
C THR A 42 -10.24 0.77 21.30
N TYR A 43 -11.29 0.79 20.46
CA TYR A 43 -12.22 -0.32 20.31
C TYR A 43 -11.77 -1.36 19.27
N TRP A 44 -11.03 -0.92 18.25
CA TRP A 44 -10.62 -1.76 17.12
C TRP A 44 -9.21 -2.36 17.29
N MET A 45 -8.42 -1.89 18.26
CA MET A 45 -7.11 -2.44 18.63
C MET A 45 -7.18 -3.85 19.24
N ASN A 46 -8.36 -4.32 19.65
CA ASN A 46 -8.57 -5.69 20.15
C ASN A 46 -9.10 -6.66 19.09
N TRP A 47 -8.73 -6.49 17.81
CA TRP A 47 -9.10 -7.41 16.73
C TRP A 47 -8.74 -8.87 17.04
N GLN A 48 -7.66 -9.09 17.79
CA GLN A 48 -7.24 -10.42 18.25
C GLN A 48 -8.30 -11.03 19.16
N GLY A 49 -8.74 -10.28 20.18
CA GLY A 49 -9.80 -10.69 21.11
C GLY A 49 -11.13 -10.92 20.40
N LEU A 50 -11.50 -10.05 19.45
CA LEU A 50 -12.72 -10.20 18.67
C LEU A 50 -12.70 -11.49 17.82
N SER A 51 -11.56 -11.78 17.17
CA SER A 51 -11.39 -12.97 16.34
C SER A 51 -11.45 -14.26 17.17
N PHE A 52 -10.81 -14.26 18.35
CA PHE A 52 -10.89 -15.37 19.29
C PHE A 52 -12.29 -15.58 19.86
N LEU A 53 -12.96 -14.50 20.24
CA LEU A 53 -14.31 -14.55 20.76
C LEU A 53 -15.27 -15.11 19.70
N ALA A 54 -15.17 -14.63 18.46
CA ALA A 54 -15.98 -15.14 17.34
C ALA A 54 -15.76 -16.65 17.11
N ALA A 55 -14.49 -17.10 17.03
CA ALA A 55 -14.17 -18.51 16.85
C ALA A 55 -14.65 -19.38 18.02
N SER A 56 -14.50 -18.89 19.26
CA SER A 56 -14.95 -19.56 20.48
C SER A 56 -16.48 -19.68 20.53
N THR A 57 -17.21 -18.62 20.20
CA THR A 57 -18.69 -18.65 20.15
C THR A 57 -19.19 -19.70 19.16
N VAL A 58 -18.57 -19.82 18.00
CA VAL A 58 -18.98 -20.80 16.99
C VAL A 58 -18.63 -22.22 17.43
N PHE A 59 -17.48 -22.41 18.07
CA PHE A 59 -17.12 -23.69 18.67
C PHE A 59 -18.13 -24.14 19.73
N LEU A 60 -18.54 -23.22 20.62
CA LEU A 60 -19.55 -23.50 21.65
C LEU A 60 -20.91 -23.83 21.04
N LEU A 61 -21.32 -23.12 19.99
CA LEU A 61 -22.56 -23.39 19.27
C LEU A 61 -22.51 -24.78 18.60
N ALA A 62 -21.41 -25.12 17.94
CA ALA A 62 -21.22 -26.44 17.33
C ALA A 62 -21.23 -27.56 18.38
N ALA A 63 -20.59 -27.36 19.53
CA ALA A 63 -20.61 -28.30 20.65
C ALA A 63 -22.04 -28.49 21.22
N PHE A 64 -22.81 -27.41 21.32
CA PHE A 64 -24.21 -27.49 21.74
C PHE A 64 -25.09 -28.25 20.73
N VAL A 65 -24.91 -28.00 19.43
CA VAL A 65 -25.64 -28.75 18.39
C VAL A 65 -25.22 -30.23 18.38
N TYR A 66 -23.98 -30.54 18.71
CA TYR A 66 -23.50 -31.92 18.83
C TYR A 66 -24.20 -32.69 19.97
N THR A 67 -24.36 -32.07 21.15
CA THR A 67 -25.06 -32.70 22.28
C THR A 67 -26.54 -32.86 21.98
N LEU A 68 -27.16 -31.86 21.35
CA LEU A 68 -28.57 -31.91 20.94
C LEU A 68 -28.80 -32.99 19.86
N GLY A 69 -27.87 -33.15 18.92
CA GLY A 69 -27.90 -34.21 17.92
C GLY A 69 -27.86 -35.62 18.51
N HIS A 70 -27.16 -35.81 19.64
CA HIS A 70 -27.16 -37.08 20.38
C HIS A 70 -28.50 -37.34 21.06
N VAL A 71 -29.12 -36.33 21.68
CA VAL A 71 -30.43 -36.45 22.33
C VAL A 71 -31.52 -36.82 21.32
N LEU A 72 -31.45 -36.25 20.11
CA LEU A 72 -32.43 -36.52 19.05
C LEU A 72 -32.11 -37.76 18.19
N ILE A 73 -30.96 -38.41 18.41
CA ILE A 73 -30.50 -39.60 17.65
C ILE A 73 -30.44 -39.33 16.12
N HIS A 74 -30.21 -38.08 15.71
CA HIS A 74 -30.21 -37.70 14.30
C HIS A 74 -28.79 -37.66 13.72
N GLN A 75 -28.38 -38.72 13.01
CA GLN A 75 -27.01 -38.91 12.50
C GLN A 75 -26.49 -37.76 11.62
N LYS A 76 -27.36 -37.13 10.81
CA LYS A 76 -26.93 -36.01 9.95
C LYS A 76 -26.49 -34.78 10.76
N VAL A 77 -27.12 -34.51 11.89
CA VAL A 77 -26.78 -33.36 12.75
C VAL A 77 -25.44 -33.61 13.44
N ILE A 78 -25.20 -34.84 13.88
CA ILE A 78 -23.93 -35.24 14.49
C ILE A 78 -22.77 -35.09 13.49
N MET A 79 -22.96 -35.53 12.24
CA MET A 79 -21.93 -35.38 11.20
C MET A 79 -21.66 -33.91 10.87
N TRP A 80 -22.72 -33.10 10.73
CA TRP A 80 -22.59 -31.65 10.50
C TRP A 80 -21.83 -30.97 11.64
N ALA A 81 -22.18 -31.28 12.89
CA ALA A 81 -21.53 -30.67 14.07
C ALA A 81 -20.05 -31.05 14.15
N LYS A 82 -19.69 -32.31 13.87
CA LYS A 82 -18.27 -32.73 13.80
C LYS A 82 -17.49 -31.92 12.76
N GLN A 83 -18.05 -31.71 11.58
CA GLN A 83 -17.43 -30.90 10.54
C GLN A 83 -17.24 -29.44 10.98
N GLN A 84 -18.23 -28.84 11.66
CA GLN A 84 -18.08 -27.46 12.17
C GLN A 84 -17.01 -27.35 13.26
N MET A 85 -16.88 -28.36 14.13
CA MET A 85 -15.84 -28.36 15.17
C MET A 85 -14.42 -28.42 14.57
N GLU A 86 -14.20 -29.23 13.54
CA GLU A 86 -12.90 -29.30 12.84
C GLU A 86 -12.52 -27.96 12.20
N GLU A 87 -13.51 -27.25 11.65
CA GLU A 87 -13.32 -25.97 10.98
C GLU A 87 -13.09 -24.82 11.96
N ALA A 88 -13.81 -24.82 13.09
CA ALA A 88 -13.56 -23.87 14.17
C ALA A 88 -12.14 -24.01 14.74
N ILE A 89 -11.64 -25.25 14.89
CA ILE A 89 -10.25 -25.51 15.32
C ILE A 89 -9.25 -24.96 14.30
N LEU A 90 -9.49 -25.16 13.01
CA LEU A 90 -8.63 -24.65 11.95
C LEU A 90 -8.66 -23.10 11.89
N ALA A 91 -9.81 -22.48 12.08
CA ALA A 91 -9.93 -21.01 12.16
C ALA A 91 -9.18 -20.42 13.36
N MET A 92 -9.21 -21.09 14.51
CA MET A 92 -8.39 -20.71 15.68
C MET A 92 -6.90 -20.83 15.38
N ALA A 93 -6.47 -21.92 14.71
CA ALA A 93 -5.08 -22.11 14.33
C ALA A 93 -4.59 -21.04 13.34
N ILE A 94 -5.40 -20.66 12.35
CA ILE A 94 -5.07 -19.56 11.41
C ILE A 94 -4.97 -18.23 12.17
N THR A 95 -5.92 -17.93 13.05
CA THR A 95 -5.90 -16.70 13.86
C THR A 95 -4.62 -16.61 14.69
N LEU A 96 -4.25 -17.70 15.36
CA LEU A 96 -3.01 -17.82 16.13
C LEU A 96 -1.75 -17.63 15.28
N PHE A 97 -1.72 -18.23 14.08
CA PHE A 97 -0.64 -18.05 13.13
C PHE A 97 -0.50 -16.59 12.69
N VAL A 98 -1.61 -15.93 12.35
CA VAL A 98 -1.61 -14.53 11.90
C VAL A 98 -1.18 -13.59 13.02
N ILE A 99 -1.58 -13.84 14.27
CA ILE A 99 -1.10 -13.06 15.43
C ILE A 99 0.41 -13.20 15.58
N GLY A 100 0.95 -14.42 15.56
CA GLY A 100 2.39 -14.65 15.62
C GLY A 100 3.13 -14.02 14.45
N PHE A 101 2.55 -14.08 13.25
CA PHE A 101 3.12 -13.49 12.04
C PHE A 101 3.15 -11.95 12.09
N VAL A 102 2.06 -11.30 12.49
CA VAL A 102 2.02 -9.83 12.65
C VAL A 102 3.02 -9.37 13.71
N SER A 103 3.14 -10.09 14.82
CA SER A 103 4.15 -9.80 15.85
C SER A 103 5.58 -9.93 15.31
N PHE A 104 5.86 -10.95 14.50
CA PHE A 104 7.15 -11.11 13.83
C PHE A 104 7.44 -9.95 12.87
N LEU A 105 6.45 -9.45 12.15
CA LEU A 105 6.64 -8.31 11.24
C LEU A 105 6.93 -7.00 11.97
N CYS A 106 6.34 -6.79 13.15
CA CYS A 106 6.62 -5.62 13.95
C CYS A 106 8.04 -5.63 14.55
N THR A 107 8.70 -6.79 14.63
CA THR A 107 10.09 -6.91 15.10
C THR A 107 11.11 -7.01 13.97
N LEU A 108 10.66 -7.11 12.71
CA LEU A 108 11.54 -7.21 11.55
C LEU A 108 12.23 -5.88 11.27
N ASP A 109 13.52 -5.78 11.59
CA ASP A 109 14.35 -4.63 11.22
C ASP A 109 14.80 -4.74 9.76
N LEU A 110 14.27 -3.87 8.91
CA LEU A 110 14.57 -3.82 7.48
C LEU A 110 16.04 -3.54 7.18
N ASN A 111 16.79 -2.93 8.12
CA ASN A 111 18.22 -2.69 7.94
C ASN A 111 19.01 -4.02 7.89
N THR A 112 18.52 -5.07 8.57
CA THR A 112 19.13 -6.41 8.49
C THR A 112 18.97 -7.06 7.12
N LEU A 113 17.97 -6.63 6.33
CA LEU A 113 17.75 -7.06 4.96
C LEU A 113 18.57 -6.23 3.95
N GLY A 114 19.43 -5.33 4.41
CA GLY A 114 20.24 -4.45 3.56
C GLY A 114 19.44 -3.35 2.87
N ILE A 115 18.19 -3.13 3.29
CA ILE A 115 17.37 -2.04 2.78
C ILE A 115 17.66 -0.83 3.68
N ASP A 116 18.40 0.14 3.16
CA ASP A 116 18.52 1.44 3.83
C ASP A 116 17.11 2.02 3.96
N THR A 117 16.63 2.21 5.18
CA THR A 117 15.29 2.75 5.44
C THR A 117 15.30 4.24 5.75
N GLY A 118 16.49 4.84 5.95
CA GLY A 118 16.62 6.22 6.41
C GLY A 118 15.99 6.49 7.78
N CYS A 119 15.61 5.43 8.51
CA CYS A 119 14.92 5.52 9.78
C CYS A 119 15.64 4.64 10.81
N THR A 120 15.90 5.22 11.97
CA THR A 120 16.60 4.57 13.09
C THR A 120 15.72 4.62 14.33
N GLY A 121 15.39 3.46 14.92
CA GLY A 121 14.72 3.36 16.22
C GLY A 121 13.43 2.54 16.22
N ALA A 122 12.75 2.51 17.37
CA ALA A 122 11.57 1.66 17.64
C ALA A 122 10.33 1.97 16.77
N ASN A 123 10.32 3.11 16.06
CA ASN A 123 9.19 3.52 15.21
C ASN A 123 9.34 3.09 13.74
N CYS A 124 10.36 2.28 13.44
CA CYS A 124 10.68 1.83 12.10
C CYS A 124 9.88 0.58 11.69
N ASN A 125 8.54 0.71 11.70
CA ASN A 125 7.69 -0.35 11.18
C ASN A 125 7.66 -0.31 9.63
N LEU A 126 7.36 -1.45 9.01
CA LEU A 126 7.31 -1.59 7.54
C LEU A 126 6.38 -0.56 6.87
N VAL A 127 5.25 -0.27 7.51
CA VAL A 127 4.23 0.66 6.99
C VAL A 127 4.73 2.11 6.98
N ASN A 128 5.41 2.56 8.04
CA ASN A 128 5.98 3.90 8.14
C ASN A 128 7.12 4.07 7.14
N VAL A 129 7.94 3.04 6.93
CA VAL A 129 9.00 3.08 5.91
C VAL A 129 8.37 3.17 4.52
N ALA A 130 7.35 2.36 4.22
CA ALA A 130 6.62 2.44 2.95
C ALA A 130 6.00 3.84 2.73
N PHE A 131 5.34 4.38 3.76
CA PHE A 131 4.74 5.71 3.72
C PHE A 131 5.80 6.80 3.54
N GLY A 132 6.93 6.70 4.25
CA GLY A 132 8.05 7.62 4.12
C GLY A 132 8.62 7.64 2.71
N ARG A 133 8.82 6.48 2.09
CA ARG A 133 9.30 6.37 0.70
C ARG A 133 8.34 6.98 -0.31
N LEU A 134 7.03 6.70 -0.19
CA LEU A 134 6.00 7.32 -1.02
C LEU A 134 5.89 8.83 -0.81
N SER A 135 6.00 9.31 0.43
CA SER A 135 5.98 10.73 0.77
C SER A 135 7.20 11.48 0.20
N SER A 136 8.39 10.88 0.29
CA SER A 136 9.61 11.41 -0.33
C SER A 136 9.45 11.48 -1.85
N PHE A 137 8.95 10.40 -2.47
CA PHE A 137 8.70 10.38 -3.91
C PHE A 137 7.70 11.47 -4.33
N TYR A 138 6.60 11.64 -3.61
CA TYR A 138 5.64 12.73 -3.81
C TYR A 138 6.30 14.11 -3.70
N THR A 139 7.15 14.33 -2.70
CA THR A 139 7.86 15.59 -2.50
C THR A 139 8.79 15.91 -3.67
N VAL A 140 9.50 14.91 -4.20
CA VAL A 140 10.37 15.08 -5.37
C VAL A 140 9.56 15.42 -6.62
N ILE A 141 8.40 14.77 -6.84
CA ILE A 141 7.49 15.11 -7.95
C ILE A 141 7.00 16.55 -7.82
N MET A 142 6.57 16.98 -6.63
CA MET A 142 6.06 18.33 -6.41
C MET A 142 7.14 19.41 -6.59
N ARG A 143 8.38 19.12 -6.18
CA ARG A 143 9.53 19.99 -6.46
C ARG A 143 9.81 20.08 -7.95
N GLY A 144 9.83 18.94 -8.65
CA GLY A 144 9.95 18.89 -10.11
C GLY A 144 8.84 19.69 -10.80
N PHE A 145 7.59 19.50 -10.40
CA PHE A 145 6.44 20.25 -10.89
C PHE A 145 6.63 21.77 -10.74
N ALA A 146 7.02 22.23 -9.54
CA ALA A 146 7.28 23.65 -9.30
C ALA A 146 8.39 24.20 -10.21
N THR A 147 9.49 23.44 -10.40
CA THR A 147 10.58 23.86 -11.30
C THR A 147 10.15 23.97 -12.76
N VAL A 148 9.38 22.99 -13.27
CA VAL A 148 8.88 23.01 -14.65
C VAL A 148 7.84 24.11 -14.85
N LEU A 149 7.00 24.38 -13.84
CA LEU A 149 6.02 25.47 -13.89
C LEU A 149 6.70 26.85 -13.94
N MET A 150 7.76 27.05 -13.14
CA MET A 150 8.55 28.28 -13.18
C MET A 150 9.20 28.47 -14.56
N LEU A 151 9.80 27.41 -15.12
CA LEU A 151 10.37 27.46 -16.47
C LEU A 151 9.30 27.77 -17.52
N ASN A 152 8.15 27.10 -17.49
CA ASN A 152 7.08 27.32 -18.47
C ASN A 152 6.57 28.77 -18.41
N SER A 153 6.43 29.33 -17.20
CA SER A 153 6.01 30.71 -17.01
C SER A 153 7.03 31.70 -17.55
N PHE A 154 8.32 31.44 -17.32
CA PHE A 154 9.41 32.25 -17.88
C PHE A 154 9.42 32.22 -19.41
N MET A 155 9.34 31.02 -20.00
CA MET A 155 9.36 30.82 -21.46
C MET A 155 8.14 31.46 -22.13
N SER A 156 6.96 31.35 -21.53
CA SER A 156 5.74 31.99 -22.01
C SER A 156 5.87 33.52 -22.01
N ASN A 157 6.36 34.09 -20.91
CA ASN A 157 6.60 35.54 -20.80
C ASN A 157 7.68 36.04 -21.77
N ALA A 158 8.73 35.25 -22.02
CA ALA A 158 9.81 35.60 -22.95
C ALA A 158 9.37 35.47 -24.42
N ALA A 159 8.49 34.52 -24.74
CA ALA A 159 7.98 34.32 -26.10
C ALA A 159 7.06 35.46 -26.56
N THR A 160 6.33 36.10 -25.63
CA THR A 160 5.38 37.16 -25.95
C THR A 160 5.89 38.52 -25.47
N MET A 161 6.30 39.38 -26.41
CA MET A 161 6.49 40.80 -26.13
C MET A 161 5.30 41.58 -26.70
N THR A 162 4.31 41.85 -25.86
CA THR A 162 3.23 42.79 -26.22
C THR A 162 3.71 44.22 -26.08
N VAL A 163 4.24 44.79 -27.16
CA VAL A 163 4.55 46.23 -27.23
C VAL A 163 3.29 46.99 -27.65
N GLY A 164 2.81 47.91 -26.83
CA GLY A 164 1.84 48.93 -27.25
C GLY A 164 0.36 48.56 -27.26
N LYS A 165 -0.10 47.63 -26.41
CA LYS A 165 -1.55 47.41 -26.23
C LYS A 165 -2.21 48.56 -25.45
N ALA A 166 -2.67 49.60 -26.15
CA ALA A 166 -3.74 50.45 -25.64
C ALA A 166 -5.06 49.67 -25.79
N PHE A 167 -5.80 49.46 -24.69
CA PHE A 167 -7.11 48.76 -24.68
C PHE A 167 -7.13 47.29 -25.12
N GLY A 168 -6.01 46.56 -25.04
CA GLY A 168 -5.99 45.11 -25.29
C GLY A 168 -6.01 44.68 -26.77
N VAL A 169 -6.24 45.62 -27.68
CA VAL A 169 -6.20 45.42 -29.14
C VAL A 169 -4.87 45.93 -29.67
N GLY A 170 -4.01 45.03 -30.15
CA GLY A 170 -2.71 45.39 -30.71
C GLY A 170 -1.96 44.16 -31.21
N PRO A 171 -1.01 44.33 -32.16
CA PRO A 171 -0.21 43.23 -32.68
C PRO A 171 0.59 42.59 -31.55
N VAL A 172 0.49 41.27 -31.43
CA VAL A 172 1.36 40.49 -30.55
C VAL A 172 2.56 40.06 -31.38
N PHE A 173 3.73 40.62 -31.08
CA PHE A 173 4.96 40.14 -31.69
C PHE A 173 5.45 38.93 -30.88
N THR A 174 5.62 37.80 -31.57
CA THR A 174 6.25 36.58 -31.05
C THR A 174 7.65 36.44 -31.67
N PRO A 175 8.60 37.33 -31.32
CA PRO A 175 9.90 37.38 -31.98
C PRO A 175 10.69 36.07 -31.84
N LEU A 176 10.36 35.23 -30.83
CA LEU A 176 10.96 33.93 -30.60
C LEU A 176 9.88 32.82 -30.64
N ALA A 177 9.33 32.58 -31.83
CA ALA A 177 8.32 31.53 -32.06
C ALA A 177 8.76 30.13 -31.61
N VAL A 178 10.07 29.84 -31.63
CA VAL A 178 10.65 28.56 -31.17
C VAL A 178 10.35 28.29 -29.68
N PHE A 179 10.20 29.33 -28.86
CA PHE A 179 9.82 29.14 -27.46
C PHE A 179 8.38 28.66 -27.27
N GLY A 180 7.52 28.83 -28.29
CA GLY A 180 6.18 28.28 -28.29
C GLY A 180 6.17 26.75 -28.22
N ASP A 181 6.99 26.09 -29.05
CA ASP A 181 7.08 24.62 -29.10
C ASP A 181 7.64 24.03 -27.79
N VAL A 182 8.63 24.73 -27.20
CA VAL A 182 9.20 24.35 -25.90
C VAL A 182 8.16 24.54 -24.79
N SER A 183 7.42 25.65 -24.79
CA SER A 183 6.35 25.90 -23.81
C SER A 183 5.22 24.85 -23.91
N GLN A 184 4.88 24.39 -25.11
CA GLN A 184 3.91 23.30 -25.28
C GLN A 184 4.43 21.98 -24.68
N SER A 185 5.71 21.66 -24.88
CA SER A 185 6.35 20.47 -24.29
C SER A 185 6.41 20.54 -22.76
N LEU A 186 6.73 21.72 -22.21
CA LEU A 186 6.71 21.96 -20.77
C LEU A 186 5.30 21.85 -20.20
N THR A 187 4.29 22.34 -20.92
CA THR A 187 2.88 22.21 -20.53
C THR A 187 2.46 20.73 -20.48
N ALA A 188 2.91 19.91 -21.44
CA ALA A 188 2.69 18.46 -21.39
C ALA A 188 3.37 17.82 -20.17
N ALA A 189 4.61 18.20 -19.87
CA ALA A 189 5.33 17.72 -18.68
C ALA A 189 4.60 18.09 -17.36
N ILE A 190 4.07 19.31 -17.26
CA ILE A 190 3.27 19.77 -16.11
C ILE A 190 2.04 18.87 -15.90
N ILE A 191 1.30 18.56 -16.97
CA ILE A 191 0.12 17.68 -16.89
C ILE A 191 0.52 16.29 -16.39
N VAL A 192 1.59 15.71 -16.95
CA VAL A 192 2.09 14.40 -16.54
C VAL A 192 2.52 14.37 -15.07
N LEU A 193 3.27 15.39 -14.61
CA LEU A 193 3.72 15.48 -13.23
C LEU A 193 2.54 15.63 -12.26
N MET A 194 1.51 16.39 -12.63
CA MET A 194 0.29 16.52 -11.82
C MET A 194 -0.48 15.21 -11.72
N THR A 195 -0.69 14.52 -12.84
CA THR A 195 -1.34 13.21 -12.82
C THR A 195 -0.54 12.20 -11.99
N SER A 196 0.79 12.24 -12.10
CA SER A 196 1.70 11.41 -11.31
C SER A 196 1.59 11.69 -9.80
N ALA A 197 1.54 12.96 -9.41
CA ALA A 197 1.38 13.36 -8.02
C ALA A 197 0.05 12.86 -7.41
N ILE A 198 -1.04 12.94 -8.17
CA ILE A 198 -2.36 12.43 -7.75
C ILE A 198 -2.32 10.91 -7.57
N MET A 199 -1.69 10.17 -8.49
CA MET A 199 -1.56 8.71 -8.37
C MET A 199 -0.79 8.30 -7.12
N VAL A 200 0.32 8.97 -6.82
CA VAL A 200 1.11 8.71 -5.60
C VAL A 200 0.30 9.05 -4.33
N LEU A 201 -0.46 10.15 -4.35
CA LEU A 201 -1.37 10.49 -3.25
C LEU A 201 -2.43 9.39 -3.02
N THR A 202 -3.01 8.85 -4.09
CA THR A 202 -3.96 7.73 -4.00
C THR A 202 -3.32 6.49 -3.36
N GLN A 203 -2.07 6.17 -3.69
CA GLN A 203 -1.34 5.06 -3.06
C GLN A 203 -1.07 5.29 -1.57
N MET A 204 -0.78 6.53 -1.17
CA MET A 204 -0.62 6.90 0.24
C MET A 204 -1.93 6.74 1.01
N ILE A 205 -3.06 7.15 0.41
CA ILE A 205 -4.40 6.91 0.99
C ILE A 205 -4.67 5.41 1.10
N LEU A 206 -4.31 4.61 0.08
CA LEU A 206 -4.47 3.17 0.10
C LEU A 206 -3.64 2.51 1.22
N LEU A 207 -2.41 2.96 1.46
CA LEU A 207 -1.59 2.49 2.59
C LEU A 207 -2.27 2.75 3.93
N LYS A 208 -2.83 3.95 4.14
CA LYS A 208 -3.56 4.27 5.38
C LYS A 208 -4.84 3.46 5.53
N MET A 209 -5.57 3.25 4.43
CA MET A 209 -6.78 2.43 4.44
C MET A 209 -6.48 0.95 4.71
N THR A 210 -5.31 0.46 4.31
CA THR A 210 -4.90 -0.93 4.48
C THR A 210 -4.87 -1.36 5.96
N GLU A 211 -4.40 -0.48 6.86
CA GLU A 211 -4.39 -0.74 8.30
C GLU A 211 -5.82 -0.88 8.84
N SER A 212 -6.71 0.03 8.44
CA SER A 212 -8.14 -0.03 8.82
C SER A 212 -8.86 -1.25 8.21
N LEU A 213 -8.55 -1.59 6.96
CA LEU A 213 -9.13 -2.74 6.26
C LEU A 213 -8.76 -4.05 6.93
N PHE A 214 -7.52 -4.21 7.40
CA PHE A 214 -7.11 -5.42 8.12
C PHE A 214 -7.97 -5.64 9.37
N VAL A 215 -8.15 -4.59 10.16
CA VAL A 215 -8.85 -4.65 11.44
C VAL A 215 -10.35 -4.98 11.27
N ILE A 216 -10.96 -4.56 10.16
CA ILE A 216 -12.37 -4.85 9.85
C ILE A 216 -12.52 -6.21 9.15
N LEU A 217 -11.75 -6.45 8.09
CA LEU A 217 -11.94 -7.61 7.21
C LEU A 217 -11.45 -8.91 7.84
N PHE A 218 -10.41 -8.88 8.66
CA PHE A 218 -9.84 -10.09 9.23
C PHE A 218 -10.81 -10.81 10.19
N PRO A 219 -11.40 -10.15 11.21
CA PRO A 219 -12.36 -10.81 12.10
C PRO A 219 -13.63 -11.26 11.38
N ILE A 220 -14.11 -10.46 10.42
CA ILE A 220 -15.25 -10.81 9.58
C ILE A 220 -14.93 -12.07 8.75
N GLY A 221 -13.73 -12.16 8.18
CA GLY A 221 -13.26 -13.33 7.45
C GLY A 221 -13.19 -14.58 8.31
N VAL A 222 -12.67 -14.48 9.54
CA VAL A 222 -12.64 -15.58 10.53
C VAL A 222 -14.05 -16.04 10.91
N LEU A 223 -14.96 -15.09 11.15
CA LEU A 223 -16.36 -15.38 11.45
C LEU A 223 -17.05 -16.07 10.27
N LEU A 224 -16.91 -15.57 9.05
CA LEU A 224 -17.54 -16.16 7.86
C LEU A 224 -16.94 -17.52 7.50
N ARG A 225 -15.67 -17.75 7.82
CA ARG A 225 -15.03 -19.06 7.66
C ARG A 225 -15.66 -20.13 8.55
N SER A 226 -16.15 -19.73 9.72
CA SER A 226 -16.77 -20.64 10.68
C SER A 226 -18.15 -21.17 10.24
N PHE A 227 -18.77 -20.55 9.23
CA PHE A 227 -20.03 -21.01 8.63
C PHE A 227 -19.75 -21.82 7.35
N GLY A 228 -20.31 -23.03 7.27
CA GLY A 228 -20.08 -23.92 6.14
C GLY A 228 -20.42 -23.34 4.75
N ALA A 229 -21.46 -22.50 4.65
CA ALA A 229 -21.89 -21.91 3.37
C ALA A 229 -21.06 -20.70 2.92
N THR A 230 -20.46 -19.94 3.85
CA THR A 230 -19.67 -18.73 3.54
C THR A 230 -18.16 -18.96 3.71
N ARG A 231 -17.74 -20.23 3.80
CA ARG A 231 -16.36 -20.62 4.11
C ARG A 231 -15.36 -20.07 3.10
N GLY A 232 -15.62 -20.25 1.81
CA GLY A 232 -14.73 -19.78 0.75
C GLY A 232 -14.62 -18.26 0.75
N PHE A 233 -15.74 -17.57 0.91
CA PHE A 233 -15.75 -16.11 1.02
C PHE A 233 -14.95 -15.63 2.25
N GLY A 234 -15.09 -16.29 3.39
CA GLY A 234 -14.28 -16.00 4.59
C GLY A 234 -12.77 -16.21 4.36
N GLY A 235 -12.38 -17.30 3.68
CA GLY A 235 -10.99 -17.54 3.27
C GLY A 235 -10.45 -16.45 2.35
N GLY A 236 -11.25 -15.98 1.39
CA GLY A 236 -10.91 -14.86 0.50
C GLY A 236 -10.70 -13.55 1.26
N LEU A 237 -11.56 -13.23 2.24
CA LEU A 237 -11.40 -12.03 3.08
C LEU A 237 -10.16 -12.09 3.98
N ILE A 238 -9.83 -13.27 4.52
CA ILE A 238 -8.58 -13.49 5.27
C ILE A 238 -7.38 -13.29 4.33
N ALA A 239 -7.40 -13.87 3.13
CA ALA A 239 -6.32 -13.70 2.17
C ALA A 239 -6.15 -12.25 1.72
N LEU A 240 -7.25 -11.53 1.48
CA LEU A 240 -7.26 -10.14 1.09
C LEU A 240 -6.69 -9.26 2.20
N SER A 241 -7.17 -9.42 3.44
CA SER A 241 -6.66 -8.65 4.59
C SER A 241 -5.17 -8.85 4.81
N ILE A 242 -4.68 -10.09 4.77
CA ILE A 242 -3.23 -10.39 4.90
C ILE A 242 -2.45 -9.82 3.71
N GLY A 243 -2.95 -9.97 2.49
CA GLY A 243 -2.28 -9.47 1.28
C GLY A 243 -2.13 -7.95 1.27
N PHE A 244 -3.20 -7.22 1.59
CA PHE A 244 -3.09 -5.77 1.72
C PHE A 244 -2.22 -5.38 2.91
N PHE A 245 -2.45 -5.94 4.11
CA PHE A 245 -1.70 -5.52 5.31
C PHE A 245 -0.19 -5.75 5.20
N PHE A 246 0.22 -6.89 4.65
CA PHE A 246 1.62 -7.28 4.62
C PHE A 246 2.28 -7.06 3.25
N PHE A 247 1.71 -7.65 2.20
CA PHE A 247 2.35 -7.64 0.88
C PHE A 247 2.38 -6.25 0.26
N TYR A 248 1.34 -5.43 0.45
CA TYR A 248 1.31 -4.11 -0.17
C TYR A 248 2.41 -3.16 0.35
N PRO A 249 2.59 -2.94 1.68
CA PRO A 249 3.72 -2.18 2.20
C PRO A 249 5.08 -2.75 1.82
N LEU A 250 5.22 -4.08 1.81
CA LEU A 250 6.47 -4.75 1.42
C LEU A 250 6.84 -4.44 -0.03
N LEU A 251 5.89 -4.59 -0.95
CA LEU A 251 6.08 -4.24 -2.36
C LEU A 251 6.41 -2.74 -2.48
N ALA A 252 5.75 -1.87 -1.71
CA ALA A 252 6.00 -0.43 -1.76
C ALA A 252 7.43 -0.08 -1.35
N VAL A 253 7.95 -0.67 -0.28
CA VAL A 253 9.36 -0.46 0.11
C VAL A 253 10.32 -0.94 -0.98
N LEU A 254 10.08 -2.12 -1.56
CA LEU A 254 10.96 -2.68 -2.58
C LEU A 254 10.96 -1.87 -3.88
N PHE A 255 9.78 -1.57 -4.44
CA PHE A 255 9.66 -0.89 -5.72
C PHE A 255 10.02 0.60 -5.62
N TYR A 256 9.54 1.32 -4.60
CA TYR A 256 9.87 2.75 -4.43
C TYR A 256 11.30 2.95 -3.92
N GLY A 257 11.86 2.00 -3.17
CA GLY A 257 13.27 2.03 -2.80
C GLY A 257 14.18 2.05 -4.03
N ALA A 258 13.88 1.21 -5.02
CA ALA A 258 14.64 1.15 -6.26
C ALA A 258 14.47 2.40 -7.15
N VAL A 259 13.24 2.92 -7.28
CA VAL A 259 12.96 4.05 -8.18
C VAL A 259 13.38 5.40 -7.61
N LEU A 260 13.24 5.59 -6.30
CA LEU A 260 13.45 6.89 -5.67
C LEU A 260 14.89 7.40 -5.86
N GLY A 261 15.89 6.53 -5.72
CA GLY A 261 17.30 6.91 -5.88
C GLY A 261 17.60 7.49 -7.26
N ASP A 262 17.07 6.85 -8.31
CA ASP A 262 17.27 7.31 -9.69
C ASP A 262 16.55 8.62 -9.99
N VAL A 263 15.36 8.81 -9.43
CA VAL A 263 14.54 10.02 -9.66
C VAL A 263 15.12 11.21 -8.90
N GLU A 264 15.57 11.02 -7.66
CA GLU A 264 16.23 12.07 -6.86
C GLU A 264 17.52 12.56 -7.53
N LEU A 265 18.35 11.64 -8.03
CA LEU A 265 19.60 11.98 -8.70
C LEU A 265 19.37 12.70 -10.04
N THR A 266 18.30 12.35 -10.75
CA THR A 266 17.91 13.05 -11.99
C THR A 266 17.36 14.45 -11.68
N TYR A 267 16.55 14.58 -10.63
CA TYR A 267 16.04 15.87 -10.19
C TYR A 267 17.15 16.82 -9.73
N SER A 268 18.14 16.34 -8.95
CA SER A 268 19.25 17.18 -8.50
C SER A 268 20.15 17.63 -9.66
N GLY A 269 20.38 16.77 -10.65
CA GLY A 269 21.05 17.13 -11.91
C GLY A 269 20.29 18.20 -12.69
N MET A 270 18.96 18.07 -12.78
CA MET A 270 18.11 19.07 -13.41
C MET A 270 18.15 20.40 -12.65
N ALA A 271 18.00 20.38 -11.33
CA ALA A 271 17.98 21.58 -10.48
C ALA A 271 19.31 22.35 -10.52
N SER A 272 20.45 21.64 -10.44
CA SER A 272 21.77 22.25 -10.55
C SER A 272 22.04 22.82 -11.95
N SER A 273 21.55 22.16 -13.01
CA SER A 273 21.65 22.70 -14.37
C SER A 273 20.87 24.01 -14.52
N PHE A 274 19.70 24.13 -13.87
CA PHE A 274 18.95 25.39 -13.86
C PHE A 274 19.66 26.51 -13.09
N GLU A 275 20.25 26.19 -11.94
CA GLU A 275 21.00 27.16 -11.14
C GLU A 275 22.23 27.68 -11.92
N ASN A 276 22.97 26.77 -12.56
CA ASN A 276 24.17 27.11 -13.33
C ASN A 276 23.88 27.84 -14.64
N ALA A 277 22.75 27.54 -15.29
CA ALA A 277 22.41 28.19 -16.56
C ALA A 277 22.26 29.71 -16.39
N GLY A 278 21.94 30.16 -15.17
CA GLY A 278 21.65 31.56 -14.87
C GLY A 278 20.40 32.01 -15.64
N LEU A 279 19.49 32.71 -15.00
CA LEU A 279 18.40 33.39 -15.71
C LEU A 279 18.91 34.61 -16.50
N SER A 280 20.07 34.49 -17.17
CA SER A 280 20.61 35.50 -18.06
C SER A 280 19.93 35.34 -19.42
N PRO A 281 19.06 36.29 -19.83
CA PRO A 281 18.32 36.21 -21.10
C PRO A 281 19.20 36.33 -22.36
N ALA A 282 20.53 36.31 -22.24
CA ALA A 282 21.46 36.64 -23.32
C ALA A 282 22.27 35.45 -23.88
N SER A 283 22.26 34.27 -23.26
CA SER A 283 22.99 33.11 -23.82
C SER A 283 22.13 32.44 -24.89
N THR A 284 22.53 32.49 -26.16
CA THR A 284 21.86 31.76 -27.25
C THR A 284 22.09 30.24 -27.19
N GLU A 285 22.83 29.74 -26.20
CA GLU A 285 23.14 28.32 -25.99
C GLU A 285 21.92 27.46 -25.64
N TRP A 286 20.77 28.07 -25.32
CA TRP A 286 19.56 27.30 -24.98
C TRP A 286 18.97 26.49 -26.15
N VAL A 287 19.32 26.80 -27.41
CA VAL A 287 18.58 26.31 -28.60
C VAL A 287 19.30 25.16 -29.35
N THR A 288 20.59 24.92 -29.13
CA THR A 288 21.38 24.00 -29.99
C THR A 288 22.08 22.88 -29.22
N GLY A 289 21.29 22.05 -28.51
CA GLY A 289 21.78 20.80 -27.89
C GLY A 289 21.67 20.76 -26.36
N ASN A 290 20.52 21.15 -25.83
CA ASN A 290 20.43 21.57 -24.44
C ASN A 290 20.26 20.38 -23.47
N PRO A 291 21.25 20.07 -22.60
CA PRO A 291 21.19 18.96 -21.66
C PRO A 291 19.99 19.06 -20.70
N ILE A 292 19.44 20.26 -20.52
CA ILE A 292 18.25 20.51 -19.69
C ILE A 292 17.01 19.80 -20.23
N LEU A 293 16.80 19.78 -21.55
CA LEU A 293 15.61 19.14 -22.13
C LEU A 293 15.71 17.61 -22.02
N GLU A 294 16.92 17.06 -22.17
CA GLU A 294 17.19 15.63 -21.97
C GLU A 294 17.01 15.22 -20.50
N LEU A 295 17.53 16.02 -19.56
CA LEU A 295 17.32 15.81 -18.13
C LEU A 295 15.85 15.92 -17.73
N LEU A 296 15.11 16.88 -18.30
CA LEU A 296 13.68 17.02 -18.07
C LEU A 296 12.91 15.81 -18.62
N ALA A 297 13.19 15.40 -19.85
CA ALA A 297 12.58 14.21 -20.45
C ALA A 297 12.88 12.96 -19.62
N GLY A 298 14.12 12.81 -19.14
CA GLY A 298 14.53 11.74 -18.24
C GLY A 298 13.80 11.76 -16.89
N PHE A 299 13.67 12.95 -16.28
CA PHE A 299 12.95 13.13 -15.02
C PHE A 299 11.46 12.79 -15.17
N VAL A 300 10.80 13.32 -16.21
CA VAL A 300 9.39 13.05 -16.50
C VAL A 300 9.20 11.57 -16.82
N GLY A 301 10.06 10.98 -17.64
CA GLY A 301 10.02 9.56 -18.00
C GLY A 301 10.13 8.64 -16.79
N LYS A 302 11.13 8.85 -15.92
CA LYS A 302 11.28 8.07 -14.68
C LYS A 302 10.12 8.29 -13.71
N THR A 303 9.57 9.50 -13.66
CA THR A 303 8.39 9.81 -12.84
C THR A 303 7.15 9.06 -13.34
N ILE A 304 6.92 8.99 -14.65
CA ILE A 304 5.82 8.18 -15.24
C ILE A 304 5.95 6.71 -14.83
N VAL A 305 7.15 6.14 -14.94
CA VAL A 305 7.39 4.75 -14.57
C VAL A 305 7.11 4.53 -13.07
N GLY A 306 7.63 5.41 -12.21
CA GLY A 306 7.43 5.30 -10.75
C GLY A 306 6.01 5.56 -10.27
N ALA A 307 5.29 6.50 -10.89
CA ALA A 307 3.98 6.92 -10.43
C ALA A 307 2.82 6.17 -11.09
N ILE A 308 2.97 5.70 -12.32
CA ILE A 308 1.89 5.04 -13.08
C ILE A 308 2.18 3.54 -13.22
N PHE A 309 3.36 3.17 -13.70
CA PHE A 309 3.66 1.77 -14.02
C PHE A 309 3.86 0.93 -12.76
N MET A 310 4.59 1.43 -11.76
CA MET A 310 4.81 0.71 -10.50
C MET A 310 3.51 0.33 -9.78
N PRO A 311 2.54 1.24 -9.52
CA PRO A 311 1.28 0.86 -8.88
C PRO A 311 0.57 -0.30 -9.59
N LEU A 312 0.58 -0.32 -10.92
CA LEU A 312 -0.06 -1.37 -11.71
C LEU A 312 0.62 -2.73 -11.52
N VAL A 313 1.96 -2.76 -11.56
CA VAL A 313 2.74 -3.98 -11.32
C VAL A 313 2.53 -4.47 -9.89
N MET A 314 2.55 -3.56 -8.91
CA MET A 314 2.32 -3.90 -7.50
C MET A 314 0.93 -4.49 -7.29
N PHE A 315 -0.10 -3.90 -7.90
CA PHE A 315 -1.46 -4.40 -7.82
C PHE A 315 -1.61 -5.78 -8.49
N MET A 316 -0.97 -5.99 -9.64
CA MET A 316 -0.96 -7.28 -10.32
C MET A 316 -0.30 -8.38 -9.46
N ILE A 317 0.84 -8.08 -8.84
CA ILE A 317 1.53 -9.00 -7.92
C ILE A 317 0.66 -9.27 -6.69
N LEU A 318 0.06 -8.22 -6.11
CA LEU A 318 -0.80 -8.32 -4.95
C LEU A 318 -2.02 -9.22 -5.23
N VAL A 319 -2.73 -9.01 -6.34
CA VAL A 319 -3.88 -9.84 -6.73
C VAL A 319 -3.45 -11.29 -6.95
N SER A 320 -2.29 -11.52 -7.55
CA SER A 320 -1.75 -12.87 -7.76
C SER A 320 -1.43 -13.56 -6.43
N PHE A 321 -0.84 -12.82 -5.48
CA PHE A 321 -0.57 -13.31 -4.13
C PHE A 321 -1.87 -13.61 -3.36
N VAL A 322 -2.83 -12.69 -3.36
CA VAL A 322 -4.13 -12.87 -2.68
C VAL A 322 -4.87 -14.08 -3.25
N LYS A 323 -4.86 -14.28 -4.56
CA LYS A 323 -5.42 -15.48 -5.20
C LYS A 323 -4.72 -16.75 -4.70
N GLY A 324 -3.38 -16.79 -4.77
CA GLY A 324 -2.60 -17.93 -4.28
C GLY A 324 -2.88 -18.26 -2.81
N LEU A 325 -2.97 -17.23 -1.96
CA LEU A 325 -3.27 -17.39 -0.54
C LEU A 325 -4.73 -17.85 -0.31
N SER A 326 -5.68 -17.34 -1.08
CA SER A 326 -7.08 -17.79 -1.03
C SER A 326 -7.21 -19.27 -1.39
N TYR A 327 -6.52 -19.73 -2.44
CA TYR A 327 -6.47 -21.15 -2.80
C TYR A 327 -5.86 -22.01 -1.69
N ALA A 328 -4.74 -21.55 -1.09
CA ALA A 328 -4.08 -22.26 0.00
C ALA A 328 -4.94 -22.35 1.27
N LEU A 329 -5.79 -21.35 1.52
CA LEU A 329 -6.74 -21.33 2.64
C LEU A 329 -7.98 -22.20 2.38
N GLY A 330 -8.01 -22.98 1.31
CA GLY A 330 -8.88 -24.14 1.20
C GLY A 330 -10.21 -23.90 0.47
N GLU A 331 -10.31 -22.88 -0.36
CA GLU A 331 -11.38 -22.83 -1.37
C GLU A 331 -10.99 -21.96 -2.56
N GLU A 332 -11.31 -22.44 -3.77
CA GLU A 332 -11.31 -21.62 -4.97
C GLU A 332 -12.41 -20.58 -4.80
N VAL A 333 -12.08 -19.40 -4.27
CA VAL A 333 -12.94 -18.24 -4.52
C VAL A 333 -12.83 -18.00 -6.01
N ASP A 334 -13.86 -18.40 -6.74
CA ASP A 334 -13.97 -18.16 -8.16
C ASP A 334 -14.21 -16.65 -8.36
N VAL A 335 -13.14 -15.85 -8.19
CA VAL A 335 -13.15 -14.39 -8.32
C VAL A 335 -13.71 -13.99 -9.68
N SER A 336 -13.59 -14.89 -10.68
CA SER A 336 -14.17 -14.72 -12.00
C SER A 336 -15.71 -14.70 -12.01
N ASN A 337 -16.39 -15.34 -11.06
CA ASN A 337 -17.84 -15.21 -10.90
C ASN A 337 -18.23 -13.91 -10.18
N LEU A 338 -17.36 -13.42 -9.30
CA LEU A 338 -17.59 -12.16 -8.59
C LEU A 338 -17.42 -10.95 -9.52
N THR A 339 -16.47 -10.99 -10.45
CA THR A 339 -16.34 -9.99 -11.53
C THR A 339 -17.39 -10.12 -12.62
N ARG A 340 -18.10 -11.24 -12.74
CA ARG A 340 -19.27 -11.39 -13.65
C ARG A 340 -20.57 -10.84 -13.06
N LEU A 341 -20.60 -10.55 -11.76
CA LEU A 341 -21.78 -10.03 -11.06
C LEU A 341 -21.80 -8.48 -11.03
N ILE A 342 -20.67 -7.85 -11.41
CA ILE A 342 -20.52 -6.40 -11.62
C ILE A 342 -20.61 -6.14 -13.13
#